data_AF-A0A9D4MSX3-F1
#
_entry.id   AF-A0A9D4MSX3-F1
#
_cell.length_a   1.000
_cell.length_b   1.000
_cell.length_c   1.000
_cell.angle_alpha   90.00
_cell.angle_beta   90.00
_cell.angle_gamma   90.00
#
_symmetry.space_group_name_H-M   'P 1'
#
loop_
_entity.id
_entity.type
_entity.pdbx_description
1 polymer ?
#
loop_
_entity_poly.entity_id
_entity_poly.type
_entity_poly.pdbx_seq_one_letter_code
_entity_poly.pdbx_strand_id
1 'polypeptide(L)'
;MKKLKQYTNAIMMAAYKAVRENHMKVDRAAVTFGIPKQTLRDMVLNKVNVNAKSGKDSLFAHDEELSGKAYLKSMTPLKIQARFRKAGILPFDATLQGLSPLYNRGRRPLPN
;
A
#
# COMPACT_ATOMS: atom_id res chain seq x y z
N MET A 1 6.70 -3.00 3.21
CA MET A 1 5.80 -3.52 2.16
C MET A 1 6.66 -4.19 1.11
N LYS A 2 6.38 -5.45 0.73
CA LYS A 2 7.13 -6.13 -0.33
C LYS A 2 6.71 -5.52 -1.67
N LYS A 3 7.66 -4.91 -2.40
CA LYS A 3 7.42 -4.35 -3.74
C LYS A 3 7.13 -5.52 -4.70
N LEU A 4 6.03 -5.45 -5.43
CA LEU A 4 5.73 -6.42 -6.47
C LEU A 4 6.73 -6.19 -7.61
N LYS A 5 7.55 -7.20 -7.89
CA LYS A 5 8.45 -7.16 -9.05
C LYS A 5 7.60 -7.23 -10.30
N GLN A 6 7.79 -6.26 -11.18
CA GLN A 6 7.23 -6.31 -12.52
C GLN A 6 8.04 -7.30 -13.35
N TYR A 7 7.35 -8.11 -14.14
CA TYR A 7 7.95 -9.04 -15.08
C TYR A 7 7.24 -8.90 -16.42
N THR A 8 7.99 -9.03 -17.50
CA THR A 8 7.41 -9.01 -18.85
C THR A 8 6.77 -10.35 -19.16
N ASN A 9 5.78 -10.35 -20.05
CA ASN A 9 5.10 -11.56 -20.47
C ASN A 9 6.06 -12.57 -21.13
N ALA A 10 7.04 -12.08 -21.90
CA ALA A 10 8.07 -12.91 -22.51
C ALA A 10 8.89 -13.70 -21.48
N ILE A 11 9.31 -13.05 -20.39
CA ILE A 11 10.06 -13.70 -19.31
C ILE A 11 9.18 -14.74 -18.59
N MET A 12 7.89 -14.43 -18.41
CA MET A 12 6.93 -15.38 -17.84
C MET A 12 6.75 -16.63 -18.71
N MET A 13 6.58 -16.48 -20.02
CA MET A 13 6.45 -17.61 -20.93
C MET A 13 7.70 -18.47 -20.97
N ALA A 14 8.89 -17.86 -20.97
CA ALA A 14 10.16 -18.59 -20.90
C ALA A 14 10.27 -19.42 -19.60
N ALA A 15 9.89 -18.84 -18.47
CA ALA A 15 9.87 -19.54 -17.18
C ALA A 15 8.85 -20.69 -17.16
N TYR A 16 7.64 -20.45 -17.67
CA TYR A 16 6.58 -21.46 -17.76
C TYR A 16 7.02 -22.66 -18.61
N LYS A 17 7.59 -22.39 -19.80
CA LYS A 17 8.10 -23.42 -20.70
C LYS A 17 9.20 -24.25 -20.04
N ALA A 18 10.16 -23.60 -19.39
CA ALA A 18 11.27 -24.28 -18.71
C ALA A 18 10.81 -25.19 -17.54
N VAL A 19 9.74 -24.83 -16.84
CA VAL A 19 9.16 -25.69 -15.79
C VAL A 19 8.39 -26.85 -16.39
N ARG A 20 7.58 -26.61 -17.44
CA ARG A 20 6.69 -27.63 -18.02
C ARG A 20 7.45 -28.69 -18.83
N GLU A 21 8.55 -28.31 -19.46
CA GLU A 21 9.46 -29.20 -20.18
C GLU A 21 10.44 -29.95 -19.23
N ASN A 22 10.21 -29.90 -17.92
CA ASN A 22 11.02 -30.55 -16.86
C ASN A 22 12.49 -30.11 -16.78
N HIS A 23 12.87 -29.00 -17.40
CA HIS A 23 14.25 -28.49 -17.29
C HIS A 23 14.56 -27.93 -15.89
N MET A 24 13.56 -27.41 -15.15
CA MET A 24 13.79 -26.80 -13.83
C MET A 24 12.59 -26.89 -12.86
N LYS A 25 12.86 -26.99 -11.55
CA LYS A 25 11.83 -26.82 -10.50
C LYS A 25 11.31 -25.38 -10.47
N VAL A 26 10.03 -25.20 -10.14
CA VAL A 26 9.38 -23.88 -10.03
C VAL A 26 10.18 -22.91 -9.16
N ASP A 27 10.73 -23.38 -8.05
CA ASP A 27 11.51 -22.58 -7.12
C ASP A 27 12.80 -22.04 -7.75
N ARG A 28 13.50 -22.86 -8.55
CA ARG A 28 14.70 -22.42 -9.29
C ARG A 28 14.32 -21.43 -10.37
N ALA A 29 13.34 -21.77 -11.20
CA ALA A 29 12.87 -20.92 -12.30
C ALA A 29 12.40 -19.54 -11.80
N ALA A 30 11.69 -19.48 -10.68
CA ALA A 30 11.27 -18.23 -10.07
C ALA A 30 12.46 -17.32 -9.71
N VAL A 31 13.56 -17.89 -9.21
CA VAL A 31 14.78 -17.14 -8.88
C VAL A 31 15.51 -16.69 -10.14
N THR A 32 15.71 -17.59 -11.13
CA THR A 32 16.44 -17.26 -12.36
C THR A 32 15.75 -16.17 -13.19
N PHE A 33 14.42 -16.25 -13.31
CA PHE A 33 13.64 -15.30 -14.11
C PHE A 33 13.12 -14.09 -13.29
N GLY A 34 13.36 -14.07 -11.98
CA GLY A 34 12.95 -12.96 -11.10
C GLY A 34 11.44 -12.84 -10.89
N ILE A 35 10.69 -13.92 -11.12
CA ILE A 35 9.23 -13.96 -11.05
C ILE A 35 8.80 -14.41 -9.65
N PRO A 36 7.71 -13.87 -9.07
CA PRO A 36 7.19 -14.38 -7.82
C PRO A 36 6.84 -15.87 -7.91
N LYS A 37 7.44 -16.67 -7.01
CA LYS A 37 7.28 -18.12 -6.94
C LYS A 37 5.82 -18.57 -6.93
N GLN A 38 4.96 -17.87 -6.18
CA GLN A 38 3.54 -18.19 -6.10
C GLN A 38 2.86 -18.01 -7.46
N THR A 39 3.14 -16.92 -8.16
CA THR A 39 2.58 -16.62 -9.48
C THR A 39 2.96 -17.69 -10.51
N LEU A 40 4.23 -18.10 -10.53
CA LEU A 40 4.69 -19.16 -11.45
C LEU A 40 4.02 -20.50 -11.14
N ARG A 41 3.82 -20.84 -9.85
CA ARG A 41 3.08 -22.05 -9.44
C ARG A 41 1.63 -22.02 -9.90
N ASP A 42 0.93 -20.92 -9.67
CA ASP A 42 -0.49 -20.81 -10.00
C ASP A 42 -0.73 -20.94 -11.52
N MET A 43 0.21 -20.46 -12.34
CA MET A 43 0.17 -20.68 -13.79
C MET A 43 0.45 -22.14 -14.19
N VAL A 44 1.45 -22.80 -13.60
CA VAL A 44 1.76 -24.22 -13.88
C VAL A 44 0.60 -25.14 -13.48
N LEU A 45 -0.13 -24.76 -12.42
CA LEU A 45 -1.35 -25.44 -11.97
C LEU A 45 -2.61 -25.03 -12.77
N ASN A 46 -2.46 -24.25 -13.85
CA ASN A 46 -3.54 -23.71 -14.69
C ASN A 46 -4.63 -22.92 -13.92
N LYS A 47 -4.31 -22.37 -12.75
CA LYS A 47 -5.23 -21.52 -11.97
C LYS A 47 -5.34 -20.11 -12.54
N VAL A 48 -4.32 -19.67 -13.27
CA VAL A 48 -4.18 -18.32 -13.85
C VAL A 48 -3.72 -18.44 -15.29
N ASN A 49 -4.29 -17.64 -16.19
CA ASN A 49 -3.89 -17.60 -17.60
C ASN A 49 -2.45 -17.06 -17.72
N VAL A 50 -1.60 -17.75 -18.50
CA VAL A 50 -0.22 -17.35 -18.83
C VAL A 50 -0.11 -15.92 -19.36
N ASN A 51 -1.16 -15.39 -19.99
CA ASN A 51 -1.18 -14.04 -20.54
C ASN A 51 -1.69 -12.96 -19.56
N ALA A 52 -1.83 -13.29 -18.27
CA ALA A 52 -2.26 -12.32 -17.25
C ALA A 52 -1.27 -11.16 -17.15
N LYS A 53 -1.79 -9.92 -17.23
CA LYS A 53 -0.98 -8.70 -17.08
C LYS A 53 -0.34 -8.67 -15.70
N SER A 54 0.97 -8.40 -15.65
CA SER A 54 1.64 -8.00 -14.41
C SER A 54 0.95 -6.76 -13.84
N GLY A 55 1.00 -6.57 -12.52
CA GLY A 55 0.33 -5.44 -11.84
C GLY A 55 0.67 -4.08 -12.48
N LYS A 56 -0.24 -3.10 -12.27
CA LYS A 56 -0.15 -1.77 -12.89
C LYS A 56 1.25 -1.17 -12.76
N ASP A 57 1.68 -0.52 -13.83
CA ASP A 57 2.88 0.30 -13.81
C ASP A 57 2.76 1.41 -12.79
N SER A 58 3.87 1.70 -12.12
CA SER A 58 3.94 2.83 -11.22
C SER A 58 3.72 4.09 -12.05
N LEU A 59 2.57 4.74 -11.87
CA LEU A 59 2.20 5.96 -12.62
C LEU A 59 3.11 7.15 -12.29
N PHE A 60 3.81 7.08 -11.15
CA PHE A 60 4.68 8.12 -10.65
C PHE A 60 6.11 7.60 -10.47
N ALA A 61 7.08 8.50 -10.58
CA ALA A 61 8.45 8.20 -10.18
C ALA A 61 8.50 7.88 -8.68
N HIS A 62 9.49 7.11 -8.26
CA HIS A 62 9.60 6.65 -6.87
C HIS A 62 9.58 7.82 -5.87
N ASP A 63 10.19 8.94 -6.25
CA ASP A 63 10.38 10.10 -5.39
C ASP A 63 9.07 10.91 -5.25
N GLU A 64 8.31 11.01 -6.33
CA GLU A 64 6.99 11.65 -6.37
C GLU A 64 5.97 10.85 -5.55
N GLU A 65 5.98 9.52 -5.67
CA GLU A 65 5.10 8.64 -4.90
C GLU A 65 5.40 8.75 -3.40
N LEU A 66 6.67 8.89 -3.02
CA LEU A 66 7.09 9.08 -1.64
C LEU A 66 6.58 10.43 -1.07
N SER A 67 6.71 11.50 -1.86
CA SER A 67 6.22 12.83 -1.52
C SER A 67 4.69 12.84 -1.33
N GLY A 68 3.95 12.23 -2.27
CA GLY A 68 2.49 12.11 -2.18
C GLY A 68 2.04 11.32 -0.95
N LYS A 69 2.71 10.21 -0.64
CA LYS A 69 2.44 9.42 0.57
C LYS A 69 2.73 10.19 1.86
N ALA A 70 3.82 10.95 1.89
CA ALA A 70 4.19 11.78 3.04
C ALA A 70 3.15 12.88 3.27
N TYR A 71 2.72 13.55 2.19
CA TYR A 71 1.66 14.54 2.23
C TYR A 71 0.37 13.95 2.80
N LEU A 72 -0.13 12.86 2.22
CA LEU A 72 -1.37 12.21 2.65
C LEU A 72 -1.32 11.78 4.13
N LYS A 73 -0.17 11.25 4.58
CA LYS A 73 0.06 10.85 5.99
C LYS A 73 0.16 12.05 6.95
N SER A 74 0.48 13.24 6.44
CA SER A 74 0.48 14.48 7.21
C SER A 74 -0.91 15.13 7.29
N MET A 75 -1.79 14.78 6.34
CA MET A 75 -3.12 15.32 6.12
C MET A 75 -4.22 14.55 6.88
N THR A 76 -3.92 13.97 8.04
CA THR A 76 -4.94 13.27 8.84
C THR A 76 -5.73 14.28 9.68
N PRO A 77 -7.04 14.06 9.94
CA PRO A 77 -7.87 14.99 10.71
C PRO A 77 -7.24 15.39 12.06
N LEU A 78 -6.64 14.42 12.76
CA LEU A 78 -5.95 14.65 14.04
C LEU A 78 -4.73 15.56 13.90
N LYS A 79 -3.91 15.38 12.85
CA LYS A 79 -2.71 16.22 12.62
C LYS A 79 -3.10 17.62 12.16
N ILE A 80 -4.14 17.73 11.35
CA ILE A 80 -4.71 19.00 10.92
C ILE A 80 -5.24 19.77 12.14
N GLN A 81 -6.03 19.11 13.00
CA GLN A 81 -6.51 19.70 14.26
C GLN A 81 -5.38 20.12 15.20
N ALA A 82 -4.33 19.29 15.33
CA ALA A 82 -3.15 19.64 16.12
C ALA A 82 -2.42 20.87 15.59
N ARG A 83 -2.30 21.01 14.25
CA ARG A 83 -1.72 22.19 13.59
C ARG A 83 -2.56 23.45 13.85
N PHE A 84 -3.88 23.36 13.74
CA PHE A 84 -4.78 24.48 14.05
C PHE A 84 -4.64 24.93 15.51
N ARG A 85 -4.67 24.00 16.47
CA ARG A 85 -4.43 24.30 17.89
C ARG A 85 -3.09 24.99 18.12
N LYS A 86 -2.01 24.52 17.48
CA LYS A 86 -0.67 25.14 17.57
C LYS A 86 -0.66 26.55 16.99
N ALA A 87 -1.43 26.81 15.94
CA ALA A 87 -1.59 28.13 15.33
C ALA A 87 -2.56 29.05 16.09
N GLY A 88 -3.13 28.60 17.22
CA GLY A 88 -4.12 29.36 17.98
C GLY A 88 -5.50 29.42 17.29
N ILE A 89 -5.69 28.68 16.19
CA ILE A 89 -6.96 28.58 15.47
C ILE A 89 -7.74 27.44 16.12
N LEU A 90 -8.86 27.73 16.77
CA LEU A 90 -9.77 26.70 17.28
C LEU A 90 -10.71 26.27 16.15
N PRO A 91 -10.58 25.05 15.60
CA PRO A 91 -11.32 24.68 14.40
C PRO A 91 -12.81 24.40 14.65
N PHE A 92 -13.28 24.43 15.89
CA PHE A 92 -14.69 24.49 16.25
C PHE A 92 -14.78 25.14 17.62
N ASP A 93 -15.47 26.26 17.71
CA ASP A 93 -15.85 26.85 18.98
C ASP A 93 -16.76 25.86 19.70
N ALA A 94 -16.26 25.25 20.77
CA ALA A 94 -17.04 24.35 21.63
C ALA A 94 -18.16 25.08 22.40
N THR A 95 -18.26 26.40 22.22
CA THR A 95 -19.31 27.27 22.74
C THR A 95 -20.59 27.26 21.92
N LEU A 96 -20.59 26.70 20.70
CA LEU A 96 -21.83 26.38 19.99
C LEU A 96 -22.43 25.09 20.55
N GLN A 97 -23.36 25.29 21.49
CA GLN A 97 -24.33 24.34 22.02
C GLN A 97 -24.83 23.37 20.92
N GLY A 98 -24.35 22.12 20.87
CA GLY A 98 -24.95 21.17 19.93
C GLY A 98 -24.30 19.81 19.69
N LEU A 99 -23.05 19.54 20.07
CA LEU A 99 -22.42 18.25 19.72
C LEU A 99 -22.04 17.39 20.94
N SER A 100 -22.94 16.45 21.22
CA SER A 100 -22.80 15.14 21.90
C SER A 100 -21.98 15.07 23.23
N PRO A 101 -22.61 14.66 24.36
CA PRO A 101 -22.01 14.60 25.71
C PRO A 101 -20.80 13.66 25.93
N LEU A 102 -20.35 12.93 24.92
CA LEU A 102 -19.36 11.85 25.09
C LEU A 102 -17.91 12.34 25.23
N TYR A 103 -17.62 13.61 24.95
CA TYR A 103 -16.25 14.16 24.99
C TYR A 103 -15.82 14.79 26.32
N ASN A 104 -16.71 14.88 27.32
CA ASN A 104 -16.43 15.55 28.61
C ASN A 104 -15.99 14.63 29.76
N ARG A 105 -15.78 13.33 29.54
CA ARG A 105 -15.20 12.44 30.56
C ARG A 105 -13.68 12.59 30.62
N GLY A 106 -13.15 13.59 31.31
CA GLY A 106 -11.73 13.52 31.70
C GLY A 106 -11.04 14.79 32.15
N ARG A 107 -11.64 15.98 32.03
CA ARG A 107 -11.02 17.20 32.55
C ARG A 107 -11.58 17.50 33.93
N ARG A 108 -10.80 17.18 34.98
CA ARG A 108 -11.05 17.70 36.32
C ARG A 108 -10.86 19.23 36.30
N PRO A 109 -11.76 20.01 36.92
CA PRO A 109 -11.56 21.45 37.06
C PRO A 109 -10.35 21.73 37.98
N LEU A 110 -9.60 22.78 37.65
CA LEU A 110 -8.48 23.26 38.45
C LEU A 110 -9.04 23.97 39.70
N PRO A 111 -8.46 23.75 40.89
CA PRO A 111 -8.91 24.42 42.11
C PRO A 111 -8.55 25.91 42.11
N ASN A 112 -9.39 26.69 42.81
CA ASN A 112 -9.37 28.14 42.93
C ASN A 112 -8.08 28.69 43.58
#